data_AF-A0A3N6FWF5-F1
#
_entry.id   AF-A0A3N6FWF5-F1
#
_cell.length_a   1.000
_cell.length_b   1.000
_cell.length_c   1.000
_cell.angle_alpha   90.00
_cell.angle_beta   90.00
_cell.angle_gamma   90.00
#
_symmetry.space_group_name_H-M   'P 1'
#
loop_
_entity.id
_entity.type
_entity.pdbx_description
1 polymer ?
#
loop_
_entity_poly.entity_id
_entity_poly.type
_entity_poly.pdbx_seq_one_letter_code
_entity_poly.pdbx_strand_id
1 'polypeptide(L)' 'MSWALILADGSPVLPVVLQQEDQTKGSPMRFEIMRLDDVDGTAVDSTVVDAASVNRIVQQAAAVGQRIYIRPAENSAS' A
#
# COMPACT_ATOMS: atom_id res chain seq x y z
N MET A 1 -10.43 -3.60 36.33
CA MET A 1 -9.33 -3.05 37.14
C MET A 1 -8.23 -2.61 36.20
N SER A 2 -8.18 -1.32 35.85
CA SER A 2 -7.21 -0.76 34.90
C SER A 2 -6.01 -0.23 35.67
N TRP A 3 -4.81 -0.73 35.37
CA TRP A 3 -3.55 -0.26 35.93
C TRP A 3 -2.96 0.79 34.96
N ALA A 4 -3.12 2.08 35.28
CA ALA A 4 -2.45 3.16 34.55
C ALA A 4 -1.07 3.43 35.18
N LEU A 5 0.00 3.41 34.38
CA LEU A 5 1.34 3.77 34.84
C LEU A 5 1.52 5.29 34.69
N ILE A 6 1.71 6.01 35.80
CA ILE A 6 1.91 7.47 35.80
C ILE A 6 3.42 7.75 35.67
N LEU A 7 3.82 8.63 34.75
CA LEU A 7 5.18 9.19 34.70
C LEU A 7 5.40 10.18 35.86
N ALA A 8 6.66 10.44 36.24
CA ALA A 8 7.02 11.25 37.42
C ALA A 8 6.47 12.70 37.44
N ASP A 9 5.97 13.18 36.30
CA ASP A 9 5.38 14.51 36.12
C ASP A 9 3.83 14.52 36.28
N GLY A 10 3.20 13.36 36.56
CA GLY A 10 1.75 13.31 36.82
C GLY A 10 0.86 13.35 35.57
N SER A 11 1.45 13.45 34.38
CA SER A 11 0.72 13.38 33.11
C SER A 11 0.24 11.93 32.82
N PRO A 12 -1.07 11.71 32.53
CA PRO A 12 -1.57 10.40 32.17
C PRO A 12 -1.00 9.97 30.81
N VAL A 13 -0.34 8.82 30.75
CA VAL A 13 0.04 8.22 29.47
C VAL A 13 -1.22 7.71 28.79
N LEU A 14 -1.73 8.47 27.83
CA LEU A 14 -2.76 7.95 26.94
C LEU A 14 -2.13 6.80 26.15
N PRO A 15 -2.81 5.63 26.01
CA PRO A 15 -2.35 4.63 25.07
C PRO A 15 -2.28 5.34 23.72
N VAL A 16 -1.10 5.32 23.11
CA VAL A 16 -0.92 5.72 21.71
C VAL A 16 -1.87 4.85 20.90
N VAL A 17 -3.08 5.36 20.64
CA VAL A 17 -3.89 4.88 19.55
C VAL A 17 -3.03 5.20 18.35
N LEU A 18 -2.43 4.18 17.74
CA LEU A 18 -1.89 4.29 16.40
C LEU A 18 -3.01 4.96 15.60
N GLN A 19 -2.80 6.23 15.26
CA GLN A 19 -3.67 7.00 14.39
C GLN A 19 -3.56 6.30 13.04
N GLN A 20 -4.29 5.20 12.88
CA GLN A 20 -4.71 4.75 11.58
C GLN A 20 -5.73 5.79 11.18
N GLU A 21 -5.20 6.93 10.73
CA GLU A 21 -5.96 7.97 10.07
C GLU A 21 -6.88 7.26 9.10
N ASP A 22 -8.15 7.61 9.20
CA ASP A 22 -9.21 7.21 8.29
C ASP A 22 -8.78 7.50 6.84
N GLN A 23 -8.05 6.56 6.23
CA GLN A 23 -7.62 6.62 4.84
C GLN A 23 -8.78 6.35 3.87
N THR A 24 -10.04 6.43 4.33
CA THR A 24 -11.19 6.52 3.42
C THR A 24 -11.44 7.94 2.93
N LYS A 25 -10.67 8.93 3.43
CA LYS A 25 -10.63 10.31 2.91
C LYS A 25 -9.37 10.62 2.07
N GLY A 26 -8.73 9.62 1.48
CA GLY A 26 -7.69 9.78 0.47
C GLY A 26 -8.26 9.54 -0.93
N SER A 27 -7.76 10.24 -1.95
CA SER A 27 -8.00 9.95 -3.37
C SER A 27 -8.04 8.45 -3.65
N PRO A 28 -8.85 7.93 -4.61
CA PRO A 28 -8.93 6.50 -4.87
C PRO A 28 -7.52 5.91 -5.00
N MET A 29 -7.19 4.94 -4.15
CA MET A 29 -5.84 4.39 -4.06
C MET A 29 -5.49 3.70 -5.39
N ARG A 30 -4.47 4.21 -6.06
CA ARG A 30 -4.00 3.70 -7.34
C ARG A 30 -2.72 2.91 -7.16
N PHE A 31 -2.52 1.95 -8.05
CA PHE A 31 -1.35 1.08 -8.06
C PHE A 31 -0.69 1.16 -9.42
N GLU A 32 0.63 1.27 -9.42
CA GLU A 32 1.41 1.04 -10.63
C GLU A 32 1.81 -0.43 -10.69
N ILE A 33 1.50 -1.06 -11.82
CA ILE A 33 1.87 -2.42 -12.13
C ILE A 33 2.89 -2.36 -13.26
N MET A 34 4.09 -2.83 -12.98
CA MET A 34 5.19 -2.93 -13.95
C MET A 34 5.28 -4.37 -14.41
N ARG A 35 5.24 -4.59 -15.72
CA ARG A 35 5.59 -5.90 -16.31
C ARG A 35 7.09 -5.99 -16.40
N LEU A 36 7.62 -7.12 -15.97
CA LEU A 36 9.06 -7.37 -15.97
C LEU A 36 9.40 -8.42 -17.02
N ASP A 37 10.56 -8.22 -17.64
CA ASP A 37 11.21 -9.25 -18.45
C ASP A 37 11.59 -10.46 -17.57
N ASP A 38 11.46 -11.67 -18.12
CA ASP A 38 11.75 -12.89 -17.35
C ASP A 38 13.25 -13.19 -17.22
N VAL A 39 14.06 -12.71 -18.18
CA VAL A 39 15.51 -12.93 -18.24
C VAL A 39 16.22 -11.99 -17.28
N ASP A 40 15.95 -10.69 -17.42
CA ASP A 40 16.75 -9.65 -16.76
C ASP A 40 16.00 -8.95 -15.62
N GLY A 41 14.67 -9.15 -15.51
CA GLY A 41 13.83 -8.45 -14.54
C GLY A 41 13.65 -6.97 -14.84
N THR A 42 14.03 -6.50 -16.03
CA THR A 42 13.87 -5.11 -16.46
C THR A 42 12.40 -4.77 -16.67
N ALA A 43 12.03 -3.52 -16.40
CA ALA A 43 10.68 -3.05 -16.62
C ALA A 43 10.43 -2.87 -18.12
N VAL A 44 9.54 -3.69 -18.69
CA VAL A 44 9.18 -3.61 -20.11
C VAL A 44 8.00 -2.68 -20.36
N ASP A 45 7.10 -2.57 -19.38
CA ASP A 45 5.88 -1.77 -19.46
C ASP A 45 5.39 -1.41 -18.06
N SER A 46 4.72 -0.25 -17.91
CA SER A 46 4.05 0.11 -16.66
C SER A 46 2.66 0.70 -16.89
N THR A 47 1.74 0.35 -16.02
CA THR A 47 0.36 0.84 -16.05
C THR A 47 -0.10 1.23 -14.67
N VAL A 48 -0.80 2.35 -14.54
CA VAL A 48 -1.44 2.77 -13.30
C VAL A 48 -2.91 2.39 -13.34
N VAL A 49 -3.38 1.68 -12.32
CA VAL A 49 -4.73 1.14 -12.22
C VAL A 49 -5.34 1.39 -10.84
N ASP A 50 -6.67 1.42 -10.78
CA ASP A 50 -7.39 1.43 -9.52
C ASP A 50 -7.27 0.11 -8.76
N ALA A 51 -7.42 0.18 -7.43
CA ALA A 51 -7.39 -0.98 -6.54
C ALA A 51 -8.32 -2.14 -6.98
N ALA A 52 -9.51 -1.81 -7.50
CA ALA A 52 -10.48 -2.81 -7.94
C ALA A 52 -9.97 -3.68 -9.11
N SER A 53 -9.09 -3.13 -9.95
CA SER A 53 -8.56 -3.80 -11.14
C SER A 53 -7.35 -4.68 -10.85
N VAL A 54 -6.66 -4.49 -9.73
CA VAL A 54 -5.40 -5.17 -9.39
C VAL A 54 -5.58 -6.70 -9.37
N ASN A 55 -6.63 -7.20 -8.73
CA ASN A 55 -6.88 -8.65 -8.64
C ASN A 55 -6.99 -9.30 -10.03
N ARG A 56 -7.71 -8.64 -10.96
CA ARG A 56 -7.87 -9.16 -12.32
C ARG A 56 -6.52 -9.23 -13.04
N ILE A 57 -5.70 -8.20 -12.92
CA ILE A 57 -4.38 -8.14 -13.58
C ILE A 57 -3.44 -9.22 -13.03
N VAL A 58 -3.43 -9.43 -11.70
CA VAL A 58 -2.64 -10.51 -11.08
C VAL A 58 -3.06 -11.87 -11.61
N GLN A 59 -4.35 -12.15 -11.71
CA GLN A 59 -4.84 -13.41 -12.25
C GLN A 59 -4.46 -13.60 -13.73
N GLN A 60 -4.58 -12.56 -14.54
CA GLN A 60 -4.17 -12.60 -15.94
C GLN A 60 -2.66 -12.86 -16.09
N ALA A 61 -1.83 -12.19 -15.29
CA ALA A 61 -0.39 -12.39 -15.29
C ALA A 61 -0.03 -13.83 -14.87
N ALA A 62 -0.66 -14.34 -13.82
CA ALA A 62 -0.46 -15.71 -13.36
C ALA A 62 -0.86 -16.75 -14.41
N ALA A 63 -1.94 -16.51 -15.17
CA ALA A 63 -2.42 -17.43 -16.20
C ALA A 63 -1.42 -17.65 -17.36
N VAL A 64 -0.55 -16.67 -17.63
CA VAL A 64 0.45 -16.74 -18.71
C VAL A 64 1.90 -16.81 -18.18
N GLY A 65 2.08 -16.89 -16.86
CA GLY A 65 3.41 -16.88 -16.23
C GLY A 65 4.15 -15.54 -16.32
N GLN A 66 3.44 -14.42 -16.52
CA GLN A 66 4.04 -13.10 -16.62
C GLN A 66 4.56 -12.62 -15.26
N ARG A 67 5.83 -12.23 -15.21
CA ARG A 67 6.40 -11.56 -14.04
C ARG A 67 5.92 -10.12 -13.98
N ILE A 68 5.35 -9.73 -12.84
CA ILE A 68 4.88 -8.38 -12.57
C ILE A 68 5.37 -7.88 -11.21
N TYR A 69 5.58 -6.57 -11.10
CA TYR A 69 5.86 -5.86 -9.86
C TYR A 69 4.73 -4.85 -9.62
N ILE A 70 4.23 -4.79 -8.38
CA ILE A 70 3.09 -3.94 -8.01
C ILE A 70 3.53 -3.02 -6.89
N ARG A 71 3.30 -1.72 -7.07
CA ARG A 71 3.56 -0.70 -6.03
C ARG A 71 2.38 0.28 -5.96
N PRO A 72 2.16 0.95 -4.81
CA PRO A 72 1.30 2.13 -4.78
C PRO A 72 1.81 3.12 -5.82
N ALA A 73 0.92 3.64 -6.67
CA ALA A 73 1.29 4.76 -7.53
C ALA A 73 1.44 5.96 -6.61
N GLU A 74 2.61 6.60 -6.61
CA GLU A 74 2.81 7.85 -5.88
C GLU A 74 1.71 8.81 -6.35
N ASN A 75 0.84 9.22 -5.44
CA ASN A 75 0.06 10.42 -5.70
C ASN A 75 1.12 11.49 -5.76
N SER A 76 1.41 12.05 -6.94
CA SER A 76 2.28 13.22 -7.08
C SER A 76 1.64 14.37 -6.31
N ALA A 77 1.74 14.33 -4.99
CA ALA A 77 1.52 15.44 -4.11
C ALA A 77 2.78 16.28 -4.24
N SER A 78 2.77 17.15 -5.26
CA SER A 78 3.68 18.29 -5.37
C SER A 78 3.51 19.24 -4.19
#